data_AF-A0A972EZ86-F1
#
_entry.id   AF-A0A972EZ86-F1
#
_cell.length_a   1.000
_cell.length_b   1.000
_cell.length_c   1.000
_cell.angle_alpha   90.00
_cell.angle_beta   90.00
_cell.angle_gamma   90.00
#
_symmetry.space_group_name_H-M   'P 1'
#
loop_
_entity.id
_entity.type
_entity.pdbx_description
1 polymer ?
#
loop_
_entity_poly.entity_id
_entity_poly.type
_entity_poly.pdbx_seq_one_letter_code
_entity_poly.pdbx_strand_id
1 'polypeptide(L)'
;DFLRIYPAVAIEGTALARSFAEGTYRPLSLSAAVSLCKVMLHRSFVAGIPVIRMGLQPTRELEREGTVVAGPFHPAFRQLVESEIFFDLLLRLLSEGEPDAAPLSLRCAPSRISDVIGQGRSNMRRLAQRGVRIASVRPDGLLSPTKIAVEGDAVVRTADILSDLHYTLEDAIHV
;
A
#
# COMPACT_ATOMS: atom_id res chain seq x y z
N ASP A 1 1.36 -17.21 16.13
CA ASP A 1 0.20 -17.23 15.21
C ASP A 1 0.36 -16.18 14.11
N PHE A 2 -0.22 -16.39 12.92
CA PHE A 2 -0.06 -15.55 11.71
C PHE A 2 -1.42 -15.13 11.13
N LEU A 3 -1.44 -14.13 10.24
CA LEU A 3 -2.65 -13.66 9.56
C LEU A 3 -2.65 -13.95 8.05
N ARG A 4 -3.86 -14.10 7.51
CA ARG A 4 -4.16 -14.10 6.06
C ARG A 4 -5.30 -13.12 5.83
N ILE A 5 -5.10 -12.15 4.94
CA ILE A 5 -6.05 -11.07 4.69
C ILE A 5 -6.58 -11.18 3.26
N TYR A 6 -7.86 -11.45 3.10
CA TYR A 6 -8.50 -11.53 1.78
C TYR A 6 -9.68 -10.55 1.76
N PRO A 7 -9.61 -9.47 0.97
CA PRO A 7 -10.80 -8.70 0.73
C PRO A 7 -11.82 -9.56 -0.01
N ALA A 8 -13.11 -9.41 0.32
CA ALA A 8 -14.16 -10.25 -0.25
C ALA A 8 -14.34 -9.95 -1.74
N VAL A 9 -14.33 -11.00 -2.57
CA VAL A 9 -14.50 -10.95 -4.02
C VAL A 9 -15.65 -11.90 -4.40
N ALA A 10 -16.55 -11.42 -5.24
CA ALA A 10 -17.64 -12.22 -5.78
C ALA A 10 -17.16 -13.01 -7.00
N ILE A 11 -17.23 -14.34 -6.91
CA ILE A 11 -16.84 -15.27 -7.98
C ILE A 11 -18.10 -15.86 -8.61
N GLU A 12 -18.11 -16.02 -9.92
CA GLU A 12 -19.19 -16.65 -10.69
C GLU A 12 -19.68 -17.95 -10.01
N GLY A 13 -21.00 -18.12 -9.93
CA GLY A 13 -21.63 -19.30 -9.30
C GLY A 13 -21.68 -19.28 -7.77
N THR A 14 -21.01 -18.34 -7.09
CA THR A 14 -21.07 -18.24 -5.62
C THR A 14 -22.32 -17.52 -5.11
N ALA A 15 -22.64 -17.71 -3.82
CA ALA A 15 -23.70 -16.94 -3.16
C ALA A 15 -23.44 -15.43 -3.20
N LEU A 16 -22.17 -15.02 -3.06
CA LEU A 16 -21.79 -13.60 -3.08
C LEU A 16 -22.02 -12.96 -4.46
N ALA A 17 -21.82 -13.72 -5.55
CA ALA A 17 -22.16 -13.27 -6.90
C ALA A 17 -23.67 -13.08 -7.08
N ARG A 18 -24.51 -13.97 -6.50
CA ARG A 18 -25.97 -13.77 -6.51
C ARG A 18 -26.37 -12.53 -5.73
N SER A 19 -25.84 -12.36 -4.52
CA SER A 19 -26.10 -11.16 -3.71
C SER A 19 -25.63 -9.87 -4.40
N PHE A 20 -24.53 -9.90 -5.15
CA PHE A 20 -24.10 -8.77 -5.98
C PHE A 20 -25.11 -8.46 -7.09
N ALA A 21 -25.54 -9.47 -7.84
CA ALA A 21 -26.51 -9.33 -8.92
C ALA A 21 -27.89 -8.82 -8.42
N GLU A 22 -28.29 -9.22 -7.21
CA GLU A 22 -29.51 -8.77 -6.54
C GLU A 22 -29.36 -7.39 -5.87
N GLY A 23 -28.15 -6.81 -5.84
CA GLY A 23 -27.86 -5.52 -5.21
C GLY A 23 -27.81 -5.55 -3.68
N THR A 24 -27.92 -6.73 -3.06
CA THR A 24 -27.88 -6.92 -1.59
C THR A 24 -26.45 -6.98 -1.05
N TYR A 25 -25.45 -7.16 -1.93
CA TYR A 25 -24.04 -7.03 -1.62
C TYR A 25 -23.40 -5.94 -2.47
N ARG A 26 -22.69 -5.01 -1.82
CA ARG A 26 -21.88 -3.98 -2.46
C ARG A 26 -20.41 -4.24 -2.16
N PRO A 27 -19.62 -4.70 -3.14
CA PRO A 27 -18.21 -4.97 -2.91
C PRO A 27 -17.42 -3.67 -2.75
N LEU A 28 -16.29 -3.76 -2.04
CA LEU A 28 -15.32 -2.67 -2.00
C LEU A 28 -14.72 -2.44 -3.38
N SER A 29 -14.43 -1.18 -3.69
CA SER A 29 -13.52 -0.86 -4.79
C SER A 29 -12.10 -1.34 -4.48
N LEU A 30 -11.26 -1.47 -5.51
CA LEU A 30 -9.86 -1.85 -5.31
C LEU A 30 -9.14 -0.86 -4.38
N SER A 31 -9.32 0.44 -4.58
CA SER A 31 -8.72 1.47 -3.73
C SER A 31 -9.25 1.38 -2.29
N ALA A 32 -10.54 1.12 -2.10
CA ALA A 32 -11.11 1.00 -0.76
C ALA A 32 -10.57 -0.21 0.01
N ALA A 33 -10.46 -1.34 -0.68
CA ALA A 33 -9.84 -2.53 -0.12
C ALA A 33 -8.36 -2.31 0.21
N VAL A 34 -7.61 -1.59 -0.63
CA VAL A 34 -6.20 -1.25 -0.38
C VAL A 34 -6.06 -0.40 0.89
N SER A 35 -6.86 0.67 1.03
CA SER A 35 -6.83 1.53 2.21
C SER A 35 -7.16 0.77 3.50
N LEU A 36 -8.23 -0.04 3.48
CA LEU A 36 -8.60 -0.86 4.63
C LEU A 36 -7.52 -1.89 5.00
N CYS A 37 -6.99 -2.60 3.99
CA CYS A 37 -5.97 -3.62 4.21
C CYS A 37 -4.64 -3.03 4.69
N LYS A 38 -4.32 -1.77 4.32
CA LYS A 38 -3.15 -1.03 4.82
C LYS A 38 -3.22 -0.87 6.34
N VAL A 39 -4.38 -0.47 6.87
CA VAL A 39 -4.59 -0.32 8.32
C VAL A 39 -4.41 -1.67 9.03
N MET A 40 -5.02 -2.74 8.48
CA MET A 40 -4.87 -4.10 9.04
C MET A 40 -3.41 -4.58 9.01
N LEU A 41 -2.70 -4.33 7.92
CA LEU A 41 -1.30 -4.73 7.75
C LEU A 41 -0.39 -4.00 8.75
N HIS A 42 -0.55 -2.67 8.88
CA HIS A 42 0.22 -1.90 9.85
C HIS A 42 -0.01 -2.37 11.29
N ARG A 43 -1.27 -2.59 11.69
CA ARG A 43 -1.57 -3.12 13.04
C ARG A 43 -0.97 -4.49 13.27
N SER A 44 -0.90 -5.34 12.25
CA SER A 44 -0.23 -6.64 12.35
C SER A 44 1.28 -6.49 12.57
N PHE A 45 1.93 -5.53 11.90
CA PHE A 45 3.34 -5.23 12.10
C PHE A 45 3.62 -4.72 13.52
N VAL A 46 2.81 -3.79 14.02
CA VAL A 46 2.93 -3.27 15.40
C VAL A 46 2.73 -4.38 16.43
N ALA A 47 1.81 -5.31 16.18
CA ALA A 47 1.57 -6.46 17.05
C ALA A 47 2.63 -7.58 16.93
N GLY A 48 3.59 -7.46 16.01
CA GLY A 48 4.57 -8.52 15.74
C GLY A 48 3.96 -9.79 15.10
N ILE A 49 2.79 -9.68 14.48
CA ILE A 49 2.07 -10.81 13.87
C ILE A 49 2.30 -10.80 12.35
N PRO A 50 2.91 -11.85 11.77
CA PRO A 50 3.19 -11.86 10.34
C PRO A 50 1.92 -12.06 9.50
N VAL A 51 1.76 -11.25 8.44
CA VAL A 51 0.78 -11.48 7.38
C VAL A 51 1.45 -12.27 6.26
N ILE A 52 1.06 -13.54 6.14
CA ILE A 52 1.68 -14.47 5.19
C ILE A 52 0.97 -14.51 3.83
N ARG A 53 -0.28 -14.05 3.76
CA ARG A 53 -1.05 -13.95 2.51
C ARG A 53 -1.93 -12.71 2.54
N MET A 54 -1.97 -11.99 1.42
CA MET A 54 -2.78 -10.79 1.26
C MET A 54 -3.30 -10.69 -0.17
N GLY A 55 -4.62 -10.62 -0.32
CA GLY A 55 -5.29 -10.72 -1.61
C GLY A 55 -5.45 -12.16 -2.08
N LEU A 56 -6.33 -12.38 -3.05
CA LEU A 56 -6.52 -13.70 -3.65
C LEU A 56 -5.33 -14.07 -4.52
N GLN A 57 -4.90 -15.33 -4.45
CA GLN A 57 -3.85 -15.85 -5.31
C GLN A 57 -4.39 -15.92 -6.75
N PRO A 58 -3.75 -15.25 -7.72
CA PRO A 58 -4.19 -15.36 -9.11
C PRO A 58 -3.97 -16.79 -9.60
N THR A 59 -4.99 -17.34 -10.25
CA THR A 59 -4.91 -18.59 -11.02
C THR A 59 -5.46 -18.30 -12.42
N ARG A 60 -5.12 -19.15 -13.39
CA ARG A 60 -5.65 -19.01 -14.75
C ARG A 60 -7.18 -19.01 -14.79
N GLU A 61 -7.81 -19.77 -13.90
CA GLU A 61 -9.28 -19.79 -13.78
C GLU A 61 -9.83 -18.48 -13.24
N LEU A 62 -9.20 -17.91 -12.20
CA LEU A 62 -9.63 -16.64 -11.59
C LEU A 62 -9.40 -15.43 -12.50
N GLU A 63 -8.33 -15.46 -13.31
CA GLU A 63 -8.01 -14.40 -14.26
C GLU A 63 -8.85 -14.45 -15.54
N ARG A 64 -9.58 -15.56 -15.76
CA ARG A 64 -10.49 -15.66 -16.90
C ARG A 64 -11.60 -14.61 -16.76
N GLU A 65 -11.83 -13.89 -17.85
CA GLU A 65 -12.89 -12.89 -17.94
C GLU A 65 -14.25 -13.50 -17.55
N GLY A 66 -15.00 -12.78 -16.70
CA GLY A 66 -16.28 -13.24 -16.16
C GLY A 66 -16.20 -14.12 -14.90
N THR A 67 -15.03 -14.69 -14.54
CA THR A 67 -14.92 -15.49 -13.31
C THR A 67 -15.04 -14.63 -12.06
N VAL A 68 -14.25 -13.55 -11.95
CA VAL A 68 -14.43 -12.55 -10.90
C VAL A 68 -15.48 -11.54 -11.38
N VAL A 69 -16.69 -11.63 -10.82
CA VAL A 69 -17.81 -10.79 -11.24
C VAL A 69 -17.85 -9.44 -10.52
N ALA A 70 -17.28 -9.36 -9.30
CA ALA A 70 -17.23 -8.12 -8.55
C ALA A 70 -16.20 -8.12 -7.42
N GLY A 71 -15.69 -6.94 -7.07
CA GLY A 71 -14.82 -6.71 -5.92
C GLY A 71 -13.32 -6.59 -6.24
N PRO A 72 -12.50 -6.39 -5.20
CA PRO A 72 -11.11 -5.96 -5.32
C PRO A 72 -10.18 -7.14 -5.61
N PHE A 73 -10.07 -7.50 -6.89
CA PHE A 73 -9.11 -8.49 -7.37
C PHE A 73 -7.94 -7.81 -8.10
N HIS A 74 -6.71 -8.10 -7.66
CA HIS A 74 -5.50 -7.64 -8.34
C HIS A 74 -4.35 -8.64 -8.09
N PRO A 75 -3.59 -9.07 -9.12
CA PRO A 75 -2.49 -10.03 -8.95
C PRO A 75 -1.41 -9.56 -7.96
N ALA A 76 -1.14 -8.25 -7.93
CA ALA A 76 -0.17 -7.63 -7.01
C ALA A 76 -0.84 -6.92 -5.83
N PHE A 77 -1.99 -7.39 -5.34
CA PHE A 77 -2.77 -6.69 -4.30
C PHE A 77 -1.93 -6.36 -3.05
N ARG A 78 -1.10 -7.30 -2.57
CA ARG A 78 -0.19 -7.04 -1.44
C ARG A 78 0.75 -5.86 -1.71
N GLN A 79 1.33 -5.78 -2.90
CA GLN A 79 2.23 -4.69 -3.27
C GLN A 79 1.48 -3.35 -3.27
N LEU A 80 0.23 -3.31 -3.74
CA LEU A 80 -0.59 -2.10 -3.68
C LEU A 80 -0.77 -1.62 -2.24
N VAL A 81 -1.05 -2.55 -1.32
CA VAL A 81 -1.22 -2.24 0.12
C VAL A 81 0.09 -1.76 0.74
N GLU A 82 1.21 -2.46 0.50
CA GLU A 82 2.52 -2.07 1.03
C GLU A 82 2.98 -0.72 0.43
N SER A 83 2.73 -0.49 -0.86
CA SER A 83 3.04 0.78 -1.54
C SER A 83 2.23 1.96 -1.00
N GLU A 84 0.97 1.73 -0.61
CA GLU A 84 0.14 2.77 0.02
C GLU A 84 0.64 3.13 1.42
N ILE A 85 1.15 2.16 2.21
CA ILE A 85 1.82 2.46 3.49
C ILE A 85 3.05 3.33 3.27
N PHE A 86 3.90 2.99 2.28
CA PHE A 86 5.09 3.79 1.98
C PHE A 86 4.73 5.20 1.49
N PHE A 87 3.63 5.35 0.75
CA PHE A 87 3.16 6.66 0.35
C PHE A 87 2.79 7.53 1.56
N ASP A 88 2.06 6.98 2.53
CA ASP A 88 1.72 7.70 3.76
C ASP A 88 2.98 8.06 4.56
N LEU A 89 3.94 7.14 4.67
CA LEU A 89 5.22 7.41 5.33
C LEU A 89 6.00 8.54 4.65
N LEU A 90 6.01 8.55 3.32
CA LEU A 90 6.62 9.62 2.53
C LEU A 90 5.93 10.96 2.79
N LEU A 91 4.60 11.01 2.79
CA LEU A 91 3.88 12.24 3.11
C LEU A 91 4.19 12.72 4.51
N ARG A 92 4.27 11.81 5.49
CA ARG A 92 4.61 12.13 6.88
C ARG A 92 6.03 12.70 7.00
N LEU A 93 7.01 12.06 6.38
CA LEU A 93 8.41 12.48 6.42
C LEU A 93 8.65 13.81 5.69
N LEU A 94 7.90 14.06 4.62
CA LEU A 94 8.02 15.27 3.81
C LEU A 94 7.27 16.46 4.42
N SER A 95 6.27 16.24 5.29
CA SER A 95 5.56 17.33 5.97
C SER A 95 6.34 17.95 7.13
N GLU A 96 7.40 17.29 7.62
CA GLU A 96 8.23 17.76 8.74
C GLU A 96 9.35 18.73 8.34
N GLY A 97 9.52 18.99 7.04
CA GLY A 97 10.57 19.87 6.52
C GLY A 97 10.00 20.99 5.66
N GLU A 98 10.80 22.05 5.49
CA GLU A 98 10.52 23.01 4.43
C GLU A 98 10.62 22.32 3.05
N PRO A 99 9.81 22.76 2.06
CA PRO A 99 9.92 22.23 0.71
C PRO A 99 11.32 22.54 0.18
N ASP A 100 12.12 21.51 -0.06
CA ASP A 100 13.41 21.72 -0.73
C ASP A 100 13.15 22.28 -2.13
N ALA A 101 13.80 23.40 -2.44
CA ALA A 101 13.79 23.97 -3.78
C ALA A 101 14.45 22.99 -4.78
N ALA A 102 15.33 22.09 -4.31
CA ALA A 102 16.01 21.07 -5.09
C ALA A 102 15.26 19.71 -5.10
N PRO A 103 15.44 18.89 -6.16
CA PRO A 103 14.93 17.52 -6.17
C PRO A 103 15.54 16.64 -5.05
N LEU A 104 14.67 15.91 -4.35
CA LEU A 104 15.04 15.03 -3.24
C LEU A 104 15.50 13.64 -3.72
N SER A 105 16.39 12.98 -2.98
CA SER A 105 16.70 11.56 -3.18
C SER A 105 16.15 10.71 -2.04
N LEU A 106 15.54 9.57 -2.37
CA LEU A 106 15.01 8.62 -1.40
C LEU A 106 15.95 7.42 -1.26
N ARG A 107 16.10 6.91 -0.04
CA ARG A 107 16.74 5.61 0.24
C ARG A 107 15.80 4.70 1.00
N CYS A 108 15.79 3.42 0.67
CA CYS A 108 15.03 2.40 1.38
C CYS A 108 15.73 1.04 1.28
N ALA A 109 15.26 0.06 2.05
CA ALA A 109 15.72 -1.31 1.91
C ALA A 109 15.59 -1.80 0.45
N PRO A 110 16.52 -2.60 -0.09
CA PRO A 110 16.47 -3.08 -1.47
C PRO A 110 15.16 -3.79 -1.83
N SER A 111 14.58 -4.53 -0.88
CA SER A 111 13.31 -5.25 -1.04
C SER A 111 12.08 -4.34 -1.13
N ARG A 112 12.23 -3.04 -0.83
CA ARG A 112 11.13 -2.05 -0.76
C ARG A 112 11.13 -1.04 -1.89
N ILE A 113 12.09 -1.10 -2.81
CA ILE A 113 12.20 -0.18 -3.94
C ILE A 113 10.88 -0.08 -4.73
N SER A 114 10.29 -1.23 -5.06
CA SER A 114 9.04 -1.30 -5.83
C SER A 114 7.85 -0.74 -5.05
N ASP A 115 7.83 -0.87 -3.73
CA ASP A 115 6.76 -0.35 -2.88
C ASP A 115 6.85 1.18 -2.75
N VAL A 116 8.07 1.69 -2.56
CA VAL A 116 8.37 3.12 -2.47
C VAL A 116 8.08 3.85 -3.79
N ILE A 117 8.52 3.29 -4.92
CA ILE A 117 8.23 3.85 -6.26
C ILE A 117 6.74 3.72 -6.60
N GLY A 118 6.13 2.62 -6.20
CA GLY A 118 4.75 2.23 -6.51
C GLY A 118 4.58 1.69 -7.93
N GLN A 119 3.54 0.87 -8.12
CA GLN A 119 3.27 0.23 -9.43
C GLN A 119 3.07 1.29 -10.51
N GLY A 120 3.78 1.13 -11.62
CA GLY A 120 3.78 2.12 -12.71
C GLY A 120 4.24 3.51 -12.26
N ARG A 121 5.06 3.62 -11.20
CA ARG A 121 5.54 4.87 -10.60
C ARG A 121 4.43 5.73 -9.97
N SER A 122 3.39 5.10 -9.46
CA SER A 122 2.22 5.77 -8.87
C SER A 122 2.59 6.76 -7.78
N ASN A 123 3.44 6.37 -6.82
CA ASN A 123 3.84 7.25 -5.72
C ASN A 123 4.65 8.44 -6.21
N MET A 124 5.56 8.23 -7.17
CA MET A 124 6.33 9.31 -7.78
C MET A 124 5.43 10.35 -8.47
N ARG A 125 4.41 9.88 -9.20
CA ARG A 125 3.41 10.79 -9.83
C ARG A 125 2.59 11.53 -8.78
N ARG A 126 2.12 10.84 -7.74
CA ARG A 126 1.32 11.44 -6.65
C ARG A 126 2.09 12.48 -5.85
N LEU A 127 3.40 12.28 -5.66
CA LEU A 127 4.30 13.26 -5.05
C LEU A 127 4.53 14.47 -5.97
N ALA A 128 4.78 14.24 -7.26
CA ALA A 128 4.95 15.31 -8.24
C ALA A 128 3.71 16.21 -8.36
N GLN A 129 2.51 15.63 -8.31
CA GLN A 129 1.23 16.36 -8.26
C GLN A 129 1.09 17.25 -7.01
N ARG A 130 1.86 16.98 -5.95
CA ARG A 130 1.95 17.77 -4.72
C ARG A 130 3.13 18.74 -4.72
N GLY A 131 3.82 18.92 -5.86
CA GLY A 131 4.99 19.78 -5.99
C GLY A 131 6.30 19.17 -5.50
N VAL A 132 6.30 17.91 -5.05
CA VAL A 132 7.51 17.24 -4.57
C VAL A 132 8.24 16.58 -5.74
N ARG A 133 9.49 16.98 -5.98
CA ARG A 133 10.34 16.41 -7.04
C ARG A 133 11.30 15.39 -6.44
N ILE A 134 11.19 14.14 -6.88
CA ILE A 134 12.12 13.06 -6.50
C ILE A 134 13.09 12.82 -7.65
N ALA A 135 14.39 13.03 -7.41
CA ALA A 135 15.46 12.76 -8.37
C ALA A 135 15.75 11.27 -8.52
N SER A 136 15.84 10.54 -7.40
CA SER A 136 16.16 9.12 -7.40
C SER A 136 15.60 8.38 -6.20
N VAL A 137 15.40 7.07 -6.35
CA VAL A 137 15.12 6.14 -5.26
C VAL A 137 16.23 5.09 -5.29
N ARG A 138 17.02 4.99 -4.23
CA ARG A 138 18.22 4.16 -4.17
C ARG A 138 18.09 3.09 -3.09
N PRO A 139 18.62 1.88 -3.33
CA PRO A 139 18.68 0.86 -2.30
C PRO A 139 19.74 1.23 -1.26
N ASP A 140 19.41 1.00 0.01
CA ASP A 140 20.30 1.13 1.15
C ASP A 140 20.16 -0.12 2.02
N GLY A 141 21.19 -0.97 2.01
CA GLY A 141 21.21 -2.24 2.74
C GLY A 141 21.27 -2.09 4.26
N LEU A 142 21.53 -0.88 4.77
CA LEU A 142 21.57 -0.59 6.20
C LEU A 142 20.19 -0.19 6.76
N LEU A 143 19.24 0.15 5.90
CA LEU A 143 17.87 0.48 6.31
C LEU A 143 17.03 -0.79 6.51
N SER A 144 16.28 -0.83 7.61
CA SER A 144 15.29 -1.89 7.82
C SER A 144 14.18 -1.82 6.77
N PRO A 145 13.45 -2.92 6.49
CA PRO A 145 12.33 -2.92 5.55
C PRO A 145 11.13 -2.04 5.92
N THR A 146 11.15 -1.43 7.12
CA THR A 146 10.12 -0.49 7.60
C THR A 146 10.57 0.97 7.50
N LYS A 147 11.83 1.23 7.19
CA LYS A 147 12.40 2.58 7.17
C LYS A 147 12.59 3.13 5.77
N ILE A 148 12.47 4.44 5.68
CA ILE A 148 12.83 5.24 4.51
C ILE A 148 13.67 6.44 4.96
N ALA A 149 14.58 6.88 4.10
CA ALA A 149 15.34 8.11 4.27
C ALA A 149 15.12 9.05 3.08
N VAL A 150 15.10 10.34 3.35
CA VAL A 150 15.12 11.43 2.38
C VAL A 150 16.43 12.17 2.53
N GLU A 151 17.14 12.38 1.42
CA GLU A 151 18.33 13.24 1.31
C GLU A 151 17.96 14.52 0.56
N GLY A 152 18.13 15.65 1.23
CA GLY A 152 18.25 16.97 0.62
C GLY A 152 19.70 17.47 0.65
N ASP A 153 19.91 18.74 0.28
CA ASP A 153 21.25 19.33 0.11
C ASP A 153 22.10 19.37 1.40
N ALA A 154 21.47 19.38 2.58
CA ALA A 154 22.19 19.47 3.86
C ALA A 154 21.66 18.56 4.97
N VAL A 155 20.53 17.87 4.77
CA VAL A 155 19.87 17.10 5.83
C VAL A 155 19.41 15.75 5.30
N VAL A 156 19.73 14.70 6.06
CA VAL A 156 19.13 13.37 5.93
C VAL A 156 18.06 13.24 6.99
N ARG A 157 16.81 13.03 6.57
CA ARG A 157 15.69 12.71 7.47
C ARG A 157 15.28 11.26 7.26
N THR A 158 14.86 10.59 8.31
CA THR A 158 14.40 9.20 8.24
C THR A 158 13.03 9.06 8.88
N ALA A 159 12.20 8.15 8.37
CA ALA A 159 10.97 7.74 9.00
C ALA A 159 10.83 6.21 9.01
N ASP A 160 10.06 5.69 9.95
CA ASP A 160 9.76 4.27 10.15
C ASP A 160 8.23 4.05 10.20
N ILE A 161 7.75 3.07 9.43
CA ILE A 161 6.35 2.63 9.43
C ILE A 161 5.85 2.34 10.86
N LEU A 162 6.71 1.78 11.72
CA LEU A 162 6.31 1.33 13.05
C LEU A 162 6.16 2.48 14.05
N SER A 163 7.01 3.50 13.99
CA SER A 163 7.02 4.60 14.96
C SER A 163 6.28 5.84 14.49
N ASP A 164 6.26 6.11 13.18
CA ASP A 164 5.85 7.42 12.66
C ASP A 164 4.47 7.39 11.97
N LEU A 165 3.89 6.19 11.78
CA LEU A 165 2.53 6.01 11.29
C LEU A 165 1.61 5.50 12.39
N HIS A 166 0.46 6.17 12.51
CA HIS A 166 -0.61 5.78 13.41
C HIS A 166 -1.93 5.84 12.65
N TYR A 167 -2.53 4.67 12.40
CA TYR A 167 -3.85 4.58 11.82
C TYR A 167 -4.91 4.41 12.91
N THR A 168 -6.01 5.11 12.76
CA THR A 168 -7.23 4.93 13.55
C THR A 168 -8.14 3.90 12.89
N LEU A 169 -9.16 3.44 13.62
CA LEU A 169 -10.21 2.61 13.04
C LEU A 169 -11.13 3.40 12.10
N GLU A 170 -11.21 4.72 12.27
CA GLU A 170 -11.98 5.60 11.40
C GLU A 170 -11.34 5.69 10.01
N ASP A 171 -10.00 5.69 9.92
CA ASP A 171 -9.24 5.62 8.67
C ASP A 171 -9.54 4.34 7.85
N ALA A 172 -10.05 3.30 8.50
CA ALA A 172 -10.43 2.04 7.88
C ALA A 172 -11.91 2.01 7.40
N ILE A 173 -12.78 2.83 7.98
CA ILE A 173 -14.25 2.74 7.79
C ILE A 173 -14.77 3.78 6.80
N HIS A 174 -14.07 4.90 6.59
CA HIS A 174 -14.50 5.97 5.70
C HIS A 174 -14.03 5.83 4.23
N VAL A 175 -13.86 4.60 3.75
CA VAL A 175 -13.38 4.32 2.38
C VAL A 175 -14.46 3.78 1.46
#